data_AF-A0A947EX00-F1
#
_entry.id   AF-A0A947EX00-F1
#
_cell.length_a   1.000
_cell.length_b   1.000
_cell.length_c   1.000
_cell.angle_alpha   90.00
_cell.angle_beta   90.00
_cell.angle_gamma   90.00
#
_symmetry.space_group_name_H-M   'P 1'
#
loop_
_entity.id
_entity.type
_entity.pdbx_description
1 polymer ?
#
loop_
_entity_poly.entity_id
_entity_poly.type
_entity_poly.pdbx_seq_one_letter_code
_entity_poly.pdbx_strand_id
1 'polypeptide(L)'
;LSGINFRLSPDANPEQLSNTLKTILGPEVQIKTRRELNQTLYRMLNTENLATYLIFTLVLIIALFNVVGAIIMMILDKQQNSRTLYSLGTTLRKIRRIYFIQGVIVTSMGGIIGIVLGSLLVLSQLAFGWLKITPSLAYPVEYQLVNVLIVLGTIMVLGLIASKIASQRVNKKLLS
;
A
#
# COMPACT_ATOMS: atom_id res chain seq x y z
N LEU A 1 -34.45 -33.57 -12.47
CA LEU A 1 -33.14 -33.13 -11.94
C LEU A 1 -32.81 -31.78 -12.56
N SER A 2 -32.59 -30.71 -11.78
CA SER A 2 -32.30 -29.37 -12.34
C SER A 2 -30.80 -29.07 -12.55
N GLY A 3 -29.90 -30.03 -12.31
CA GLY A 3 -28.47 -29.88 -12.59
C GLY A 3 -27.61 -30.95 -11.92
N ILE A 4 -26.40 -31.17 -12.44
CA ILE A 4 -25.37 -32.06 -11.87
C ILE A 4 -24.11 -31.22 -11.65
N ASN A 5 -23.56 -31.26 -10.44
CA ASN A 5 -22.34 -30.53 -10.08
C ASN A 5 -21.14 -31.46 -10.14
N PHE A 6 -20.10 -31.05 -10.87
CA PHE A 6 -18.82 -31.76 -10.93
C PHE A 6 -17.76 -30.96 -10.17
N ARG A 7 -16.98 -31.66 -9.33
CA ARG A 7 -15.79 -31.07 -8.69
C ARG A 7 -14.57 -31.38 -9.54
N LEU A 8 -13.88 -30.35 -9.99
CA LEU A 8 -12.64 -30.47 -10.75
C LEU A 8 -11.47 -30.87 -9.82
N SER A 9 -10.49 -31.60 -10.36
CA SER A 9 -9.21 -31.82 -9.70
C SER A 9 -8.41 -30.50 -9.63
N PRO A 10 -7.48 -30.35 -8.66
CA PRO A 10 -6.78 -29.08 -8.42
C PRO A 10 -5.99 -28.54 -9.62
N ASP A 11 -5.44 -29.44 -10.45
CA ASP A 11 -4.58 -29.10 -11.59
C ASP A 11 -5.34 -28.95 -12.92
N ALA A 12 -6.67 -29.10 -12.91
CA ALA A 12 -7.47 -29.09 -14.12
C ALA A 12 -7.90 -27.67 -14.53
N ASN A 13 -7.66 -27.29 -15.79
CA ASN A 13 -8.09 -26.00 -16.33
C ASN A 13 -9.62 -25.99 -16.57
N PRO A 14 -10.40 -25.16 -15.85
CA PRO A 14 -11.86 -25.13 -15.95
C PRO A 14 -12.38 -24.74 -17.34
N GLU A 15 -11.66 -23.86 -18.05
CA GLU A 15 -12.10 -23.36 -19.36
C GLU A 15 -11.90 -24.41 -20.45
N GLN A 16 -10.77 -25.13 -20.42
CA GLN A 16 -10.50 -26.24 -21.34
C GLN A 16 -11.46 -27.41 -21.14
N LEU A 17 -11.76 -27.75 -19.87
CA LEU A 17 -12.73 -28.79 -19.54
C LEU A 17 -14.16 -28.39 -19.89
N SER A 18 -14.55 -27.13 -19.67
CA SER A 18 -15.86 -26.62 -20.09
C SER A 18 -16.04 -26.75 -21.60
N ASN A 19 -15.02 -26.41 -22.39
CA ASN A 19 -15.07 -26.56 -23.84
C ASN A 19 -15.14 -28.03 -24.28
N THR A 20 -14.33 -28.90 -23.67
CA THR A 20 -14.34 -30.34 -23.99
C THR A 20 -15.69 -30.99 -23.65
N LEU A 21 -16.26 -30.65 -22.49
CA LEU A 21 -17.56 -31.15 -22.07
C LEU A 21 -18.69 -30.62 -22.95
N LYS A 22 -18.61 -29.38 -23.45
CA LYS A 22 -19.57 -28.83 -24.43
C LYS A 22 -19.55 -29.62 -25.73
N THR A 23 -18.37 -30.07 -26.18
CA THR A 23 -18.24 -30.92 -27.36
C THR A 23 -18.83 -32.32 -27.16
N ILE A 24 -18.69 -32.90 -25.96
CA ILE A 24 -19.16 -34.27 -25.66
C ILE A 24 -20.67 -34.31 -25.38
N LEU A 25 -21.20 -33.34 -24.63
CA LEU A 25 -22.60 -33.33 -24.16
C LEU A 25 -23.58 -32.66 -25.13
N GLY A 26 -23.07 -32.01 -26.18
CA GLY A 26 -23.88 -31.35 -27.21
C GLY A 26 -24.49 -30.01 -26.77
N PRO A 27 -25.22 -29.33 -27.68
CA PRO A 27 -25.73 -27.96 -27.47
C PRO A 27 -26.94 -27.87 -26.54
N GLU A 28 -27.62 -28.98 -26.23
CA GLU A 28 -28.81 -29.00 -25.36
C GLU A 28 -28.47 -28.82 -23.87
N VAL A 29 -27.21 -29.04 -23.47
CA VAL A 29 -26.77 -28.93 -22.07
C VAL A 29 -26.00 -27.64 -21.84
N GLN A 30 -26.52 -26.76 -20.97
CA GLN A 30 -25.82 -25.55 -20.56
C GLN A 30 -24.74 -25.85 -19.52
N ILE A 31 -23.49 -25.84 -19.96
CA ILE A 31 -22.33 -25.98 -19.07
C ILE A 31 -21.92 -24.58 -18.60
N LYS A 32 -22.11 -24.31 -17.31
CA LYS A 32 -21.70 -23.08 -16.65
C LYS A 32 -20.65 -23.37 -15.60
N THR A 33 -19.53 -22.67 -15.70
CA THR A 33 -18.49 -22.68 -14.66
C THR A 33 -19.00 -21.92 -13.43
N ARG A 34 -18.51 -22.22 -12.22
CA ARG A 34 -18.88 -21.48 -10.98
C ARG A 34 -18.70 -19.96 -11.13
N ARG A 35 -17.69 -19.53 -11.90
CA ARG A 35 -17.42 -18.13 -12.26
C ARG A 35 -18.51 -17.53 -13.17
N GLU A 36 -19.01 -18.33 -14.11
CA GLU A 36 -20.08 -17.96 -15.05
C GLU A 36 -21.44 -17.90 -14.37
N LEU A 37 -21.69 -18.80 -13.41
CA LEU A 37 -22.91 -18.80 -12.60
C LEU A 37 -23.00 -17.55 -11.69
N ASN A 38 -21.84 -17.02 -11.26
CA ASN A 38 -21.74 -15.89 -10.35
C ASN A 38 -21.10 -14.65 -10.99
N GLN A 39 -21.27 -14.43 -12.30
CA GLN A 39 -20.63 -13.32 -13.02
C GLN A 39 -20.91 -11.95 -12.40
N THR A 40 -22.13 -11.70 -11.94
CA THR A 40 -22.49 -10.44 -11.28
C THR A 40 -21.69 -10.22 -9.99
N LEU A 41 -21.56 -11.26 -9.16
CA LEU A 41 -20.76 -11.21 -7.93
C LEU A 41 -19.28 -10.96 -8.25
N TYR A 42 -18.71 -11.67 -9.22
CA TYR A 42 -17.31 -11.47 -9.62
C TYR A 42 -17.05 -10.09 -10.23
N ARG A 43 -17.97 -9.56 -11.05
CA ARG A 43 -17.88 -8.20 -11.61
C ARG A 43 -17.98 -7.14 -10.52
N MET A 44 -18.88 -7.34 -9.54
CA MET A 44 -19.02 -6.47 -8.37
C MET A 44 -17.74 -6.45 -7.53
N LEU A 45 -17.22 -7.63 -7.15
CA LEU A 45 -15.97 -7.76 -6.37
C LEU A 45 -14.76 -7.14 -7.10
N ASN A 46 -14.65 -7.34 -8.42
CA ASN A 46 -13.55 -6.73 -9.19
C ASN A 46 -13.66 -5.20 -9.23
N THR A 47 -14.88 -4.67 -9.32
CA THR A 47 -15.14 -3.22 -9.29
C THR A 47 -14.83 -2.65 -7.91
N GLU A 48 -15.18 -3.35 -6.83
CA GLU A 48 -14.89 -2.96 -5.45
C GLU A 48 -13.39 -2.96 -5.14
N ASN A 49 -12.67 -3.99 -5.61
CA ASN A 49 -11.21 -4.05 -5.50
C ASN A 49 -10.54 -2.89 -6.26
N LEU A 50 -11.05 -2.54 -7.45
CA LEU A 50 -10.54 -1.41 -8.22
C LEU A 50 -10.78 -0.08 -7.47
N ALA A 51 -11.98 0.14 -6.93
CA ALA A 51 -12.30 1.33 -6.16
C ALA A 51 -11.40 1.47 -4.92
N THR A 52 -11.23 0.37 -4.17
CA THR A 52 -10.34 0.31 -3.00
C THR A 52 -8.89 0.62 -3.39
N TYR A 53 -8.39 0.03 -4.49
CA TYR A 53 -7.05 0.30 -5.01
C TYR A 53 -6.84 1.78 -5.38
N LEU A 54 -7.82 2.41 -6.04
CA LEU A 54 -7.76 3.83 -6.41
C LEU A 54 -7.72 4.73 -5.16
N ILE A 55 -8.54 4.44 -4.16
CA ILE A 55 -8.56 5.18 -2.88
C ILE A 55 -7.21 5.07 -2.18
N PHE A 56 -6.64 3.86 -2.06
CA PHE A 56 -5.32 3.66 -1.46
C PHE A 56 -4.23 4.43 -2.20
N THR A 57 -4.26 4.40 -3.53
CA THR A 57 -3.30 5.15 -4.36
C THR A 57 -3.40 6.66 -4.11
N LEU A 58 -4.62 7.21 -4.03
CA LEU A 58 -4.83 8.62 -3.73
C LEU A 58 -4.32 9.00 -2.34
N VAL A 59 -4.64 8.19 -1.31
CA VAL A 59 -4.16 8.40 0.06
C VAL A 59 -2.63 8.36 0.12
N LEU A 60 -2.00 7.44 -0.60
CA LEU A 60 -0.54 7.34 -0.68
C LEU A 60 0.07 8.62 -1.29
N ILE A 61 -0.51 9.13 -2.37
CA ILE A 61 -0.07 10.38 -3.00
C ILE A 61 -0.17 11.56 -2.03
N ILE A 62 -1.30 11.70 -1.32
CA ILE A 62 -1.52 12.76 -0.33
C ILE A 62 -0.48 12.65 0.80
N ALA A 63 -0.23 11.44 1.30
CA ALA A 63 0.76 11.20 2.34
C ALA A 63 2.17 11.62 1.89
N LEU A 64 2.55 11.31 0.65
CA LEU A 64 3.85 11.71 0.10
C LEU A 64 4.02 13.23 0.03
N PHE A 65 2.99 13.95 -0.46
CA PHE A 65 3.04 15.40 -0.49
C PHE A 65 3.12 16.02 0.91
N ASN A 66 2.40 15.46 1.88
CA ASN A 66 2.45 15.92 3.26
C ASN A 66 3.84 15.72 3.89
N VAL A 67 4.48 14.58 3.66
CA VAL A 67 5.84 14.32 4.16
C VAL A 67 6.83 15.31 3.55
N VAL A 68 6.80 15.48 2.23
CA VAL A 68 7.68 16.45 1.54
C VAL A 68 7.43 17.87 2.04
N GLY A 69 6.16 18.27 2.19
CA GLY A 69 5.77 19.57 2.71
C GLY A 69 6.26 19.82 4.13
N ALA A 70 6.11 18.84 5.01
CA ALA A 70 6.58 18.92 6.39
C ALA A 70 8.10 19.08 6.48
N ILE A 71 8.86 18.33 5.67
CA ILE A 71 10.34 18.45 5.63
C ILE A 71 10.75 19.82 5.08
N ILE A 72 10.08 20.33 4.03
CA ILE A 72 10.35 21.67 3.48
C ILE A 72 10.06 22.75 4.52
N MET A 73 8.90 22.69 5.20
CA MET A 73 8.53 23.64 6.25
C MET A 73 9.58 23.65 7.37
N MET A 74 10.04 22.47 7.77
CA MET A 74 11.09 22.31 8.77
C MET A 74 12.44 22.92 8.34
N ILE A 75 12.82 22.78 7.06
CA ILE A 75 14.01 23.43 6.50
C ILE A 75 13.87 24.95 6.58
N LEU A 76 12.70 25.50 6.25
CA LEU A 76 12.44 26.94 6.29
C LEU A 76 12.48 27.47 7.72
N ASP A 77 11.90 26.75 8.69
CA ASP A 77 11.95 27.11 10.11
C ASP A 77 13.40 27.15 10.64
N LYS A 78 14.29 26.29 10.13
CA LYS A 78 15.71 26.24 10.50
C LYS A 78 16.63 26.97 9.53
N GLN A 79 16.08 27.85 8.69
CA GLN A 79 16.84 28.60 7.69
C GLN A 79 17.90 29.51 8.34
N GLN A 80 17.56 30.20 9.43
CA GLN A 80 18.50 31.10 10.11
C GLN A 80 19.72 30.34 10.66
N ASN A 81 19.52 29.17 11.27
CA ASN A 81 20.62 28.30 11.72
C ASN A 81 21.49 27.84 10.55
N SER A 82 20.87 27.57 9.40
CA SER A 82 21.59 27.17 8.18
C SER A 82 22.44 28.30 7.62
N ARG A 83 21.95 29.55 7.69
CA ARG A 83 22.71 30.75 7.34
C ARG A 83 23.92 30.92 8.25
N THR A 84 23.75 30.77 9.56
CA THR A 84 24.87 30.82 10.51
C THR A 84 25.92 29.76 10.19
N LEU A 85 25.52 28.51 9.95
CA LEU A 85 26.45 27.44 9.56
C LEU A 85 27.17 27.74 8.25
N TYR A 86 26.47 28.33 7.28
CA TYR A 86 27.05 28.74 6.00
C TYR A 86 28.09 29.86 6.19
N SER A 87 27.77 30.88 7.00
CA SER A 87 28.70 31.97 7.35
C SER A 87 29.92 31.50 8.13
N LEU A 88 29.81 30.42 8.90
CA LEU A 88 30.92 29.74 9.57
C LEU A 88 31.79 28.89 8.61
N GLY A 89 31.48 28.88 7.30
CA GLY A 89 32.26 28.16 6.28
C GLY A 89 31.72 26.78 5.90
N THR A 90 30.51 26.41 6.35
CA THR A 90 29.91 25.13 5.97
C THR A 90 29.46 25.15 4.51
N THR A 91 29.97 24.22 3.71
CA THR A 91 29.54 24.09 2.30
C THR A 91 28.06 23.73 2.17
N LEU A 92 27.41 24.21 1.10
CA LEU A 92 26.01 23.89 0.75
C LEU A 92 25.75 22.37 0.70
N ARG A 93 26.72 21.57 0.26
CA ARG A 93 26.61 20.10 0.19
C ARG A 93 26.47 19.47 1.56
N LYS A 94 27.17 19.99 2.57
CA LYS A 94 27.05 19.51 3.97
C LYS A 94 25.68 19.89 4.55
N ILE A 95 25.19 21.11 4.30
CA ILE A 95 23.86 21.55 4.75
C ILE A 95 22.75 20.67 4.12
N ARG A 96 22.83 20.40 2.81
CA ARG A 96 21.91 19.45 2.15
C ARG A 96 21.93 18.06 2.78
N ARG A 97 23.12 17.56 3.14
CA ARG A 97 23.27 16.25 3.78
C ARG A 97 22.62 16.20 5.16
N ILE A 98 22.72 17.28 5.95
CA ILE A 98 22.04 17.37 7.26
C ILE A 98 20.53 17.19 7.08
N TYR A 99 19.93 17.96 6.17
CA TYR A 99 18.48 17.87 5.93
C TYR A 99 18.04 16.55 5.30
N PHE A 100 18.88 15.94 4.46
CA PHE A 100 18.62 14.60 3.95
C PHE A 100 18.57 13.57 5.09
N ILE A 101 19.57 13.56 5.98
CA ILE A 101 19.61 12.64 7.12
C ILE A 101 18.43 12.89 8.06
N GLN A 102 18.10 14.16 8.31
CA GLN A 102 16.97 14.54 9.13
C GLN A 102 15.64 14.02 8.56
N GLY A 103 15.43 14.15 7.24
CA GLY A 103 14.27 13.57 6.56
C GLY A 103 14.20 12.05 6.74
N VAL A 104 15.33 11.35 6.57
CA VAL A 104 15.41 9.90 6.78
C VAL A 104 15.06 9.51 8.21
N ILE A 105 15.54 10.24 9.21
CA ILE A 105 15.23 10.00 10.62
C ILE A 105 13.72 10.16 10.86
N VAL A 106 13.14 11.27 10.39
CA VAL A 106 11.70 11.54 10.55
C VAL A 106 10.85 10.45 9.90
N THR A 107 11.17 10.06 8.66
CA THR A 107 10.42 8.99 7.99
C THR A 107 10.62 7.63 8.66
N SER A 108 11.83 7.32 9.14
CA SER A 108 12.10 6.04 9.82
C SER A 108 11.35 5.95 11.14
N MET A 109 11.35 7.01 11.95
CA MET A 109 10.59 7.07 13.19
C MET A 109 9.08 6.97 12.94
N GLY A 110 8.57 7.73 11.96
CA GLY A 110 7.17 7.64 11.56
C GLY A 110 6.79 6.24 11.07
N GLY A 111 7.66 5.59 10.30
CA GLY A 111 7.49 4.22 9.82
C GLY A 111 7.44 3.20 10.96
N ILE A 112 8.35 3.28 11.94
CA ILE A 112 8.35 2.40 13.12
C ILE A 112 7.05 2.57 13.90
N ILE A 113 6.66 3.81 14.20
CA ILE A 113 5.42 4.11 14.94
C ILE A 113 4.21 3.58 14.15
N GLY A 114 4.16 3.81 12.83
CA GLY A 114 3.09 3.34 11.97
C GLY A 114 2.99 1.81 11.93
N ILE A 115 4.12 1.09 11.85
CA ILE A 115 4.14 -0.38 11.87
C ILE A 115 3.68 -0.92 13.21
N VAL A 116 4.11 -0.31 14.32
CA VAL A 116 3.69 -0.72 15.67
C VAL A 116 2.18 -0.54 15.82
N LEU A 117 1.65 0.63 15.46
CA LEU A 117 0.21 0.90 15.54
C LEU A 117 -0.59 -0.01 14.61
N GLY A 118 -0.16 -0.19 13.36
CA GLY A 118 -0.80 -1.08 12.41
C GLY A 118 -0.81 -2.54 12.87
N SER A 119 0.33 -3.02 13.41
CA SER A 119 0.43 -4.38 13.95
C SER A 119 -0.49 -4.56 15.16
N LEU A 120 -0.55 -3.58 16.06
CA LEU A 120 -1.43 -3.61 17.22
C LEU A 120 -2.91 -3.68 16.79
N LEU A 121 -3.30 -2.94 15.76
CA LEU A 121 -4.66 -2.98 15.22
C LEU A 121 -5.01 -4.37 14.64
N VAL A 122 -4.10 -4.97 13.86
CA VAL A 122 -4.33 -6.32 13.29
C VAL A 122 -4.40 -7.38 14.38
N LEU A 123 -3.50 -7.33 15.37
CA LEU A 123 -3.51 -8.25 16.51
C LEU A 123 -4.77 -8.09 17.36
N SER A 124 -5.24 -6.86 17.56
CA SER A 124 -6.50 -6.57 18.24
C SER A 124 -7.69 -7.14 17.47
N GLN A 125 -7.70 -7.01 16.14
CA GLN A 125 -8.74 -7.61 15.31
C GLN A 125 -8.72 -9.15 15.35
N LEU A 126 -7.53 -9.77 15.40
CA LEU A 126 -7.40 -11.22 15.57
C LEU A 126 -7.89 -11.70 16.95
N ALA A 127 -7.62 -10.93 18.00
CA ALA A 127 -8.02 -11.29 19.37
C ALA A 127 -9.51 -11.06 19.65
N PHE A 128 -10.06 -9.93 19.22
CA PHE A 128 -11.41 -9.48 19.58
C PHE A 128 -12.44 -9.62 18.46
N GLY A 129 -12.03 -9.73 17.20
CA GLY A 129 -12.95 -9.91 16.06
C GLY A 129 -14.03 -8.82 15.95
N TRP A 130 -13.67 -7.60 16.30
CA TRP A 130 -14.59 -6.46 16.45
C TRP A 130 -15.14 -5.97 15.11
N LEU A 131 -14.37 -6.10 14.03
CA LEU A 131 -14.85 -5.83 12.67
C LEU A 131 -15.49 -7.09 12.07
N LYS A 132 -16.81 -7.04 11.84
CA LYS A 132 -17.63 -8.17 11.38
C LYS A 132 -18.24 -7.90 10.01
N ILE A 133 -18.14 -8.86 9.09
CA ILE A 133 -18.80 -8.81 7.77
C ILE A 133 -20.30 -9.15 7.92
N THR A 134 -20.61 -10.07 8.84
CA THR A 134 -21.96 -10.54 9.15
C THR A 134 -22.05 -10.65 10.68
N PRO A 135 -23.22 -10.53 11.33
CA PRO A 135 -23.33 -10.59 12.79
C PRO A 135 -22.62 -11.80 13.43
N SER A 136 -22.51 -12.90 12.68
CA SER A 136 -21.85 -14.15 13.07
C SER A 136 -20.41 -14.34 12.56
N LEU A 137 -19.91 -13.52 11.63
CA LEU A 137 -18.61 -13.73 10.97
C LEU A 137 -17.72 -12.49 11.02
N ALA A 138 -16.59 -12.60 11.72
CA ALA A 138 -15.54 -11.59 11.74
C ALA A 138 -14.83 -11.47 10.39
N TYR A 139 -14.37 -10.27 10.03
CA TYR A 139 -13.57 -10.07 8.83
C TYR A 139 -12.22 -10.80 9.00
N PRO A 140 -11.88 -11.76 8.13
CA PRO A 140 -10.65 -12.52 8.25
C PRO A 140 -9.46 -11.63 7.95
N VAL A 141 -8.52 -11.55 8.90
CA VAL A 141 -7.26 -10.82 8.73
C VAL A 141 -6.13 -11.80 8.97
N GLU A 142 -5.07 -11.72 8.17
CA GLU A 142 -3.85 -12.51 8.36
C GLU A 142 -2.68 -11.60 8.68
N TYR A 143 -1.97 -11.91 9.77
CA TYR A 143 -0.74 -11.20 10.12
C TYR A 143 0.47 -11.95 9.57
N GLN A 144 0.99 -11.48 8.43
CA GLN A 144 2.17 -12.06 7.79
C GLN A 144 3.38 -11.14 7.95
N LEU A 145 4.47 -11.66 8.50
CA LEU A 145 5.71 -10.89 8.70
C LEU A 145 6.29 -10.36 7.38
N VAL A 146 6.10 -11.10 6.29
CA VAL A 146 6.52 -10.67 4.94
C VAL A 146 5.85 -9.35 4.55
N ASN A 147 4.56 -9.18 4.85
CA ASN A 147 3.84 -7.94 4.56
C ASN A 147 4.38 -6.75 5.36
N VAL A 148 4.76 -6.98 6.62
CA VAL A 148 5.40 -5.95 7.45
C VAL A 148 6.74 -5.53 6.87
N LEU A 149 7.56 -6.48 6.42
CA LEU A 149 8.85 -6.18 5.77
C LEU A 149 8.66 -5.41 4.45
N ILE A 150 7.66 -5.78 3.64
CA ILE A 150 7.31 -5.06 2.41
C ILE A 150 6.92 -3.62 2.73
N VAL A 151 6.06 -3.39 3.73
CA VAL A 151 5.63 -2.05 4.15
C VAL A 151 6.80 -1.23 4.67
N LEU A 152 7.69 -1.82 5.47
CA LEU A 152 8.89 -1.14 5.96
C LEU A 152 9.80 -0.74 4.78
N GLY A 153 9.99 -1.65 3.82
CA GLY A 153 10.76 -1.38 2.60
C GLY A 153 10.16 -0.25 1.76
N THR A 154 8.84 -0.25 1.53
CA THR A 154 8.18 0.81 0.75
C THR A 154 8.28 2.17 1.45
N ILE A 155 8.07 2.23 2.77
CA ILE A 155 8.23 3.46 3.56
C ILE A 155 9.66 3.99 3.48
N MET A 156 10.68 3.12 3.60
CA MET A 156 12.08 3.55 3.46
C MET A 156 12.36 4.11 2.08
N VAL A 157 11.93 3.44 1.01
CA VAL A 157 12.13 3.92 -0.38
C VAL A 157 11.46 5.27 -0.59
N LEU A 158 10.20 5.40 -0.20
CA LEU A 158 9.45 6.65 -0.32
C LEU A 158 10.05 7.77 0.54
N GLY A 159 10.47 7.46 1.76
CA GLY A 159 11.16 8.39 2.66
C GLY A 159 12.47 8.90 2.11
N LEU A 160 13.27 8.03 1.50
CA LEU A 160 14.52 8.41 0.84
C LEU A 160 14.26 9.32 -0.36
N ILE A 161 13.24 9.03 -1.17
CA ILE A 161 12.84 9.87 -2.30
C ILE A 161 12.37 11.25 -1.80
N ALA A 162 11.47 11.28 -0.82
CA ALA A 162 10.95 12.51 -0.24
C ALA A 162 12.07 13.38 0.37
N SER A 163 12.96 12.76 1.15
CA SER A 163 14.11 13.43 1.77
C SER A 163 15.09 13.96 0.73
N LYS A 164 15.31 13.21 -0.37
CA LYS A 164 16.15 13.66 -1.48
C LYS A 164 15.54 14.89 -2.16
N ILE A 165 14.26 14.84 -2.52
CA ILE A 165 13.54 15.96 -3.14
C ILE A 165 13.59 17.21 -2.24
N ALA A 166 13.30 17.05 -0.95
CA ALA A 166 13.30 18.16 0.00
C ALA A 166 14.72 18.75 0.19
N SER A 167 15.74 17.91 0.36
CA SER A 167 17.13 18.38 0.52
C SER A 167 17.64 19.15 -0.70
N GLN A 168 17.19 18.81 -1.91
CA GLN A 168 17.56 19.50 -3.14
C GLN A 168 16.97 20.92 -3.22
N ARG A 169 15.88 21.22 -2.50
CA ARG A 169 15.36 22.59 -2.43
C ARG A 169 16.29 23.57 -1.69
N VAL A 170 17.25 23.09 -0.90
CA VAL A 170 18.23 23.96 -0.24
C VAL A 170 19.20 24.55 -1.27
N ASN A 171 19.00 25.83 -1.57
CA ASN A 171 19.75 26.59 -2.58
C ASN A 171 20.44 27.82 -1.97
N LYS A 172 21.45 28.35 -2.68
CA LYS A 172 22.22 29.52 -2.22
C LYS A 172 21.34 30.72 -1.88
N LYS A 173 20.25 30.97 -2.62
CA LYS A 173 19.27 32.05 -2.32
C LYS A 173 18.57 31.91 -0.96
N LEU A 174 18.45 30.70 -0.41
CA LEU A 174 17.92 30.50 0.95
C LEU A 174 18.99 30.78 2.01
N LEU A 175 20.27 30.71 1.66
CA LEU A 175 21.39 30.80 2.61
C LEU A 175 22.15 32.13 2.53
N SER A 176 21.96 32.93 1.49
CA SER A 176 22.23 34.36 1.45
C SER A 176 21.09 35.11 2.13
#